data_AF-A0AAW4P0P1-F1
#
_entry.id   AF-A0AAW4P0P1-F1
#
_cell.length_a   1.000
_cell.length_b   1.000
_cell.length_c   1.000
_cell.angle_alpha   90.00
_cell.angle_beta   90.00
_cell.angle_gamma   90.00
#
_symmetry.space_group_name_H-M   'P 1'
#
loop_
_entity.id
_entity.type
_entity.pdbx_description
1 polymer ?
#
loop_
_entity_poly.entity_id
_entity_poly.type
_entity_poly.pdbx_seq_one_letter_code
_entity_poly.pdbx_strand_id
1 'polypeptide(L)'
;MQILLANPRGFCAGVDRAISIVERALELFGTPIYVRHEVVHNRYVVNGLRERGAIFIEQIEDVPDGAILIFSAHGVSQAVRNEAKNRDLTVFDATCPLVTKVHMEVARASKKGVEAILIGHAGHPEVEGTMGQYSSADGGMYLVESPEDVWQLQVKDESNLCFMTQTTLSVDDTYAVIDALRERFPQIVGPRKDDICYATTNRQEAVRHLSDKADVVFVVGSKNSSNSNRLAELAQRAGKAAYLIDSSEDIQESWLAGASHVGVTAGASAPDILVQQVIQRLKELGGKVAIEMQGREENIVFEVPKELRVDVKQID
;
A
#
# COMPACT_ATOMS: atom_id res chain seq x y z
N MET A 1 0.26 -7.16 -31.88
CA MET A 1 0.67 -7.12 -30.46
C MET A 1 -0.38 -7.84 -29.60
N GLN A 2 -0.04 -8.90 -28.87
CA GLN A 2 -0.92 -9.58 -27.91
C GLN A 2 -0.88 -8.85 -26.57
N ILE A 3 -2.04 -8.62 -25.96
CA ILE A 3 -2.14 -8.00 -24.62
C ILE A 3 -2.32 -9.12 -23.57
N LEU A 4 -1.52 -9.11 -22.52
CA LEU A 4 -1.56 -10.04 -21.39
C LEU A 4 -1.88 -9.28 -20.11
N LEU A 5 -2.81 -9.78 -19.30
CA LEU A 5 -3.17 -9.18 -18.01
C LEU A 5 -2.67 -10.06 -16.87
N ALA A 6 -1.90 -9.48 -15.94
CA ALA A 6 -1.55 -10.16 -14.70
C ALA A 6 -2.80 -10.42 -13.83
N ASN A 7 -2.80 -11.53 -13.10
CA ASN A 7 -3.80 -11.80 -12.07
C ASN A 7 -3.10 -12.39 -10.83
N PRO A 8 -3.29 -11.82 -9.62
CA PRO A 8 -4.11 -10.63 -9.33
C PRO A 8 -3.47 -9.31 -9.77
N ARG A 9 -4.30 -8.27 -9.91
CA ARG A 9 -3.93 -6.87 -10.23
C ARG A 9 -4.96 -5.91 -9.62
N GLY A 10 -4.61 -4.64 -9.46
CA GLY A 10 -5.55 -3.60 -9.03
C GLY A 10 -5.88 -3.68 -7.54
N PHE A 11 -7.08 -3.24 -7.15
CA PHE A 11 -7.49 -3.10 -5.74
C PHE A 11 -7.25 -4.33 -4.85
N CYS A 12 -6.73 -4.08 -3.65
CA CYS A 12 -6.72 -5.06 -2.56
C CYS A 12 -7.83 -4.76 -1.54
N ALA A 13 -8.10 -5.70 -0.63
CA ALA A 13 -9.17 -5.57 0.36
C ALA A 13 -9.03 -4.34 1.27
N GLY A 14 -7.79 -3.95 1.60
CA GLY A 14 -7.53 -2.76 2.43
C GLY A 14 -7.85 -1.45 1.71
N VAL A 15 -7.49 -1.37 0.42
CA VAL A 15 -7.77 -0.20 -0.43
C VAL A 15 -9.27 -0.06 -0.67
N ASP A 16 -9.94 -1.15 -1.04
CA ASP A 16 -11.39 -1.16 -1.30
C ASP A 16 -12.18 -0.71 -0.07
N ARG A 17 -11.82 -1.23 1.11
CA ARG A 17 -12.37 -0.78 2.40
C ARG A 17 -12.13 0.71 2.63
N ALA A 18 -10.91 1.20 2.42
CA ALA A 18 -10.55 2.57 2.76
C ALA A 18 -11.26 3.59 1.86
N ILE A 19 -11.34 3.32 0.56
CA ILE A 19 -12.13 4.12 -0.38
C ILE A 19 -13.60 4.11 0.04
N SER A 20 -14.16 2.92 0.29
CA SER A 20 -15.56 2.78 0.72
C SER A 20 -15.86 3.57 1.99
N ILE A 21 -14.94 3.63 2.96
CA ILE A 21 -15.12 4.43 4.19
C ILE A 21 -15.31 5.91 3.86
N VAL A 22 -14.50 6.48 2.96
CA VAL A 22 -14.63 7.89 2.55
C VAL A 22 -15.92 8.11 1.76
N GLU A 23 -16.23 7.23 0.81
CA GLU A 23 -17.45 7.33 0.00
C GLU A 23 -18.72 7.26 0.86
N ARG A 24 -18.78 6.32 1.80
CA ARG A 24 -19.90 6.18 2.73
C ARG A 24 -20.02 7.36 3.69
N ALA A 25 -18.90 7.90 4.16
CA ALA A 25 -18.93 9.10 4.98
C ALA A 25 -19.51 10.30 4.22
N LEU A 26 -19.11 10.48 2.95
CA LEU A 26 -19.66 11.52 2.07
C LEU A 26 -21.17 11.32 1.83
N GLU A 27 -21.62 10.08 1.63
CA GLU A 27 -23.03 9.74 1.43
C GLU A 27 -23.90 9.97 2.67
N LEU A 28 -23.40 9.59 3.85
CA LEU A 28 -24.17 9.62 5.11
C LEU A 28 -24.18 10.99 5.78
N PHE A 29 -23.06 11.71 5.71
CA PHE A 29 -22.86 12.95 6.47
C PHE A 29 -22.73 14.20 5.60
N GLY A 30 -22.67 14.04 4.27
CA GLY A 30 -22.47 15.14 3.33
C GLY A 30 -21.02 15.65 3.31
N THR A 31 -20.86 16.89 2.86
CA THR A 31 -19.55 17.52 2.69
C THR A 31 -19.37 18.69 3.67
N PRO A 32 -18.12 19.02 4.07
CA PRO A 32 -16.87 18.32 3.73
C PRO A 32 -16.57 17.11 4.64
N ILE A 33 -15.81 16.15 4.10
CA ILE A 33 -15.18 15.06 4.88
C ILE A 33 -13.67 15.27 4.85
N TYR A 34 -13.03 15.38 6.02
CA TYR A 34 -11.59 15.56 6.11
C TYR A 34 -10.88 14.21 6.11
N VAL A 35 -9.78 14.10 5.37
CA VAL A 35 -8.97 12.88 5.28
C VAL A 35 -7.52 13.24 5.53
N ARG A 36 -6.89 12.60 6.53
CA ARG A 36 -5.47 12.82 6.84
C ARG A 36 -4.59 12.05 5.87
N HIS A 37 -3.80 12.79 5.08
CA HIS A 37 -3.08 12.35 3.88
C HIS A 37 -4.03 11.79 2.80
N GLU A 38 -3.47 11.46 1.63
CA GLU A 38 -4.20 10.68 0.63
C GLU A 38 -4.71 9.36 1.23
N VAL A 39 -6.01 9.06 1.07
CA VAL A 39 -6.61 7.81 1.60
C VAL A 39 -5.88 6.57 1.11
N VAL A 40 -5.43 6.61 -0.15
CA VAL A 40 -4.56 5.66 -0.84
C VAL A 40 -3.70 6.44 -1.83
N HIS A 41 -2.49 5.96 -2.14
CA HIS A 41 -1.61 6.59 -3.13
C HIS A 41 -2.07 6.29 -4.57
N ASN A 42 -3.12 6.97 -5.02
CA ASN A 42 -3.57 6.96 -6.41
C ASN A 42 -4.25 8.28 -6.78
N ARG A 43 -3.67 8.99 -7.76
CA ARG A 43 -4.12 10.33 -8.18
C ARG A 43 -5.57 10.35 -8.65
N TYR A 44 -6.00 9.34 -9.42
CA TYR A 44 -7.37 9.26 -9.93
C TYR A 44 -8.39 9.12 -8.79
N VAL A 45 -8.12 8.22 -7.84
CA VAL A 45 -8.99 8.01 -6.67
C VAL A 45 -9.07 9.28 -5.81
N VAL A 46 -7.92 9.88 -5.50
CA VAL A 46 -7.84 11.10 -4.68
C VAL A 46 -8.59 12.27 -5.33
N ASN A 47 -8.42 12.47 -6.65
CA ASN A 47 -9.13 13.52 -7.37
C ASN A 47 -10.64 13.28 -7.40
N GLY A 48 -11.09 12.05 -7.68
CA GLY A 48 -12.51 11.72 -7.67
C GLY A 48 -13.18 11.91 -6.31
N LEU A 49 -12.50 11.58 -5.21
CA LEU A 49 -12.99 11.86 -3.86
C LEU A 49 -13.01 13.36 -3.54
N ARG A 50 -12.00 14.12 -4.00
CA ARG A 50 -11.95 15.57 -3.82
C ARG A 50 -13.10 16.28 -4.54
N GLU A 51 -13.38 15.88 -5.77
CA GLU A 51 -14.51 16.39 -6.56
C GLU A 51 -15.86 16.12 -5.88
N ARG A 52 -15.96 15.03 -5.11
CA ARG A 52 -17.14 14.69 -4.31
C ARG A 52 -17.20 15.39 -2.95
N GLY A 53 -16.19 16.18 -2.58
CA GLY A 53 -16.15 16.99 -1.35
C GLY A 53 -15.29 16.44 -0.22
N ALA A 54 -14.41 15.47 -0.49
CA ALA A 54 -13.35 15.12 0.46
C ALA A 54 -12.24 16.19 0.47
N ILE A 55 -11.77 16.57 1.66
CA ILE A 55 -10.67 17.52 1.85
C ILE A 55 -9.48 16.75 2.44
N PHE A 56 -8.41 16.61 1.65
CA PHE A 56 -7.17 15.97 2.09
C PHE A 56 -6.28 16.99 2.81
N ILE A 57 -5.87 16.67 4.04
CA ILE A 57 -5.07 17.52 4.93
C ILE A 57 -3.83 16.77 5.41
N GLU A 58 -2.79 17.51 5.79
CA GLU A 58 -1.56 16.91 6.35
C GLU A 58 -1.60 16.86 7.88
N GLN A 59 -2.14 17.90 8.52
CA GLN A 59 -2.12 18.10 9.97
C GLN A 59 -3.53 18.22 10.55
N ILE A 60 -3.76 17.68 11.75
CA ILE A 60 -5.10 17.64 12.38
C ILE A 60 -5.56 19.04 12.79
N GLU A 61 -4.65 19.97 13.03
CA GLU A 61 -4.95 21.36 13.34
C GLU A 61 -5.67 22.09 12.20
N ASP A 62 -5.55 21.60 10.96
CA ASP A 62 -6.25 22.13 9.79
C ASP A 62 -7.74 21.73 9.73
N VAL A 63 -8.17 20.82 10.62
CA VAL A 63 -9.54 20.30 10.67
C VAL A 63 -10.35 21.11 11.68
N PRO A 64 -11.53 21.67 11.34
CA PRO A 64 -12.37 22.40 12.29
C PRO A 64 -13.04 21.46 13.32
N ASP A 65 -13.35 21.99 14.49
CA ASP A 65 -14.13 21.26 15.51
C ASP A 65 -15.54 20.91 14.99
N GLY A 66 -16.07 19.78 15.45
CA GLY A 66 -17.32 19.16 15.00
C GLY A 66 -17.21 18.38 13.69
N ALA A 67 -16.05 18.39 13.02
CA ALA A 67 -15.87 17.75 11.71
C ALA A 67 -15.68 16.23 11.78
N ILE A 68 -15.86 15.57 10.63
CA ILE A 68 -15.50 14.17 10.42
C ILE A 68 -14.09 14.10 9.85
N LEU A 69 -13.24 13.32 10.51
CA LEU A 69 -11.87 13.04 10.11
C LEU A 69 -11.68 11.55 9.82
N ILE A 70 -11.04 11.24 8.70
CA ILE A 70 -10.70 9.88 8.30
C ILE A 70 -9.18 9.72 8.26
N PHE A 71 -8.63 8.73 8.96
CA PHE A 71 -7.23 8.33 8.78
C PHE A 71 -7.07 7.45 7.54
N SER A 72 -6.01 7.67 6.75
CA SER A 72 -5.75 6.91 5.52
C SER A 72 -5.48 5.41 5.77
N ALA A 73 -5.46 4.64 4.68
CA ALA A 73 -5.20 3.20 4.72
C ALA A 73 -3.81 2.82 5.28
N HIS A 74 -2.85 3.76 5.19
CA HIS A 74 -1.46 3.58 5.62
C HIS A 74 -1.29 3.62 7.13
N GLY A 75 -2.30 4.09 7.87
CA GLY A 75 -2.23 4.22 9.32
C GLY A 75 -1.57 5.51 9.80
N VAL A 76 -1.67 5.72 11.11
CA VAL A 76 -1.16 6.91 11.81
C VAL A 76 -0.48 6.54 13.12
N SER A 77 0.41 7.41 13.60
CA SER A 77 1.11 7.26 14.87
C SER A 77 0.15 7.39 16.07
N GLN A 78 0.60 6.95 17.26
CA GLN A 78 -0.18 7.16 18.48
C GLN A 78 -0.31 8.64 18.86
N ALA A 79 0.68 9.47 18.52
CA ALA A 79 0.61 10.91 18.74
C ALA A 79 -0.56 11.53 17.96
N VAL A 80 -0.64 11.26 16.65
CA VAL A 80 -1.72 11.72 15.78
C VAL A 80 -3.08 11.17 16.24
N ARG A 81 -3.15 9.89 16.64
CA ARG A 81 -4.38 9.31 17.17
C ARG A 81 -4.85 10.00 18.45
N ASN A 82 -3.93 10.29 19.38
CA ASN A 82 -4.25 10.95 20.64
C ASN A 82 -4.64 12.42 20.42
N GLU A 83 -3.99 13.10 19.48
CA GLU A 83 -4.34 14.46 19.09
C GLU A 83 -5.77 14.56 18.59
N ALA A 84 -6.15 13.70 17.62
CA ALA A 84 -7.52 13.67 17.11
C ALA A 84 -8.55 13.33 18.21
N LYS A 85 -8.20 12.42 19.12
CA LYS A 85 -9.05 12.04 20.27
C LYS A 85 -9.28 13.18 21.25
N ASN A 86 -8.33 14.11 21.37
CA ASN A 86 -8.41 15.25 22.28
C ASN A 86 -9.11 16.47 21.65
N ARG A 87 -9.49 16.38 20.37
CA ARG A 87 -10.27 17.39 19.65
C ARG A 87 -11.73 16.97 19.57
N ASP A 88 -12.61 17.94 19.32
CA ASP A 88 -14.02 17.67 19.03
C ASP A 88 -14.16 17.17 17.58
N LEU A 89 -13.78 15.92 17.33
CA LEU A 89 -13.80 15.31 16.00
C LEU A 89 -14.50 13.95 16.03
N THR A 90 -15.29 13.66 15.00
CA THR A 90 -15.77 12.30 14.73
C THR A 90 -14.75 11.59 13.85
N VAL A 91 -14.08 10.57 14.39
CA VAL A 91 -12.96 9.91 13.71
C VAL A 91 -13.36 8.53 13.16
N PHE A 92 -13.15 8.31 11.87
CA PHE A 92 -13.18 6.98 11.27
C PHE A 92 -11.77 6.53 10.88
N ASP A 93 -11.44 5.28 11.19
CA ASP A 93 -10.11 4.73 10.94
C ASP A 93 -10.12 3.80 9.73
N ALA A 94 -9.62 4.30 8.59
CA ALA A 94 -9.49 3.53 7.37
C ALA A 94 -8.20 2.72 7.29
N THR A 95 -7.35 2.72 8.33
CA THR A 95 -6.11 1.92 8.38
C THR A 95 -6.41 0.48 7.98
N CYS A 96 -5.60 -0.05 7.07
CA CYS A 96 -5.71 -1.44 6.64
C CYS A 96 -5.52 -2.37 7.86
N PRO A 97 -6.39 -3.38 8.09
CA PRO A 97 -6.23 -4.31 9.20
C PRO A 97 -4.87 -5.02 9.23
N LEU A 98 -4.23 -5.21 8.07
CA LEU A 98 -2.89 -5.81 7.99
C LEU A 98 -1.78 -4.84 8.45
N VAL A 99 -1.96 -3.53 8.30
CA VAL A 99 -1.08 -2.50 8.89
C VAL A 99 -1.34 -2.43 10.40
N THR A 100 -2.60 -2.44 10.83
CA THR A 100 -2.95 -2.47 12.27
C THR A 100 -2.32 -3.67 12.99
N LYS A 101 -2.24 -4.84 12.33
CA LYS A 101 -1.53 -6.00 12.87
C LYS A 101 -0.07 -5.66 13.22
N VAL A 102 0.66 -5.01 12.31
CA VAL A 102 2.06 -4.60 12.53
C VAL A 102 2.15 -3.56 13.66
N HIS A 103 1.25 -2.58 13.67
CA HIS A 103 1.18 -1.57 14.73
C HIS A 103 1.04 -2.21 16.13
N MET A 104 0.22 -3.26 16.24
CA MET A 104 0.01 -3.97 17.51
C MET A 104 1.25 -4.73 18.00
N GLU A 105 2.07 -5.24 17.09
CA GLU A 105 3.34 -5.89 17.44
C GLU A 105 4.35 -4.86 17.94
N VAL A 106 4.49 -3.71 17.25
CA VAL A 106 5.38 -2.62 17.67
C VAL A 106 4.95 -2.06 19.04
N ALA A 107 3.65 -1.80 19.22
CA ALA A 107 3.10 -1.35 20.50
C ALA A 107 3.36 -2.37 21.63
N ARG A 108 3.36 -3.68 21.32
CA ARG A 108 3.68 -4.73 22.31
C ARG A 108 5.16 -4.73 22.67
N ALA A 109 6.06 -4.57 21.70
CA ALA A 109 7.50 -4.44 21.96
C ALA A 109 7.78 -3.20 22.83
N SER A 110 7.19 -2.06 22.48
CA SER A 110 7.27 -0.82 23.25
C SER A 110 6.81 -1.02 24.71
N LYS A 111 5.66 -1.65 24.94
CA LYS A 111 5.15 -1.89 26.30
C LYS A 111 6.08 -2.76 27.16
N LYS A 112 6.91 -3.60 26.53
CA LYS A 112 7.89 -4.45 27.21
C LYS A 112 9.28 -3.83 27.30
N GLY A 113 9.50 -2.64 26.71
CA GLY A 113 10.84 -2.04 26.59
C GLY A 113 11.80 -2.84 25.71
N VAL A 114 11.27 -3.70 24.84
CA VAL A 114 12.06 -4.54 23.91
C VAL A 114 12.39 -3.71 22.67
N GLU A 115 13.64 -3.70 22.25
CA GLU A 115 14.05 -2.99 21.04
C GLU A 115 13.42 -3.60 19.78
N ALA A 116 13.05 -2.75 18.83
CA ALA A 116 12.37 -3.15 17.61
C ALA A 116 13.01 -2.50 16.36
N ILE A 117 13.18 -3.29 15.31
CA ILE A 117 13.68 -2.85 14.01
C ILE A 117 12.54 -2.93 13.00
N LEU A 118 12.23 -1.82 12.34
CA LEU A 118 11.35 -1.80 11.18
C LEU A 118 12.18 -1.85 9.90
N ILE A 119 11.87 -2.81 9.04
CA ILE A 119 12.32 -2.79 7.64
C ILE A 119 11.30 -1.97 6.85
N GLY A 120 11.71 -0.87 6.22
CA GLY A 120 10.78 0.02 5.53
C GLY A 120 11.47 1.23 4.91
N HIS A 121 10.74 2.00 4.11
CA HIS A 121 11.30 3.20 3.48
C HIS A 121 11.07 4.47 4.30
N ALA A 122 12.14 5.23 4.57
CA ALA A 122 12.04 6.49 5.29
C ALA A 122 11.10 7.47 4.57
N GLY A 123 10.31 8.21 5.37
CA GLY A 123 9.33 9.18 4.87
C GLY A 123 8.05 8.56 4.28
N HIS A 124 7.90 7.23 4.27
CA HIS A 124 6.62 6.62 3.88
C HIS A 124 5.60 6.74 5.02
N PRO A 125 4.33 7.14 4.76
CA PRO A 125 3.33 7.33 5.82
C PRO A 125 3.10 6.09 6.71
N GLU A 126 3.13 4.90 6.12
CA GLU A 126 3.02 3.64 6.87
C GLU A 126 4.20 3.42 7.84
N VAL A 127 5.40 3.83 7.44
CA VAL A 127 6.60 3.73 8.27
C VAL A 127 6.50 4.73 9.42
N GLU A 128 6.12 5.98 9.16
CA GLU A 128 5.88 6.97 10.22
C GLU A 128 4.80 6.52 11.21
N GLY A 129 3.69 5.97 10.69
CA GLY A 129 2.62 5.40 11.48
C GLY A 129 3.09 4.25 12.36
N THR A 130 3.86 3.33 11.79
CA THR A 130 4.36 2.12 12.48
C THR A 130 5.42 2.45 13.52
N MET A 131 6.43 3.26 13.17
CA MET A 131 7.45 3.75 14.10
C MET A 131 6.80 4.52 15.25
N GLY A 132 5.79 5.33 14.96
CA GLY A 132 5.03 6.11 15.92
C GLY A 132 4.11 5.31 16.85
N GLN A 133 4.13 3.97 16.79
CA GLN A 133 3.53 3.11 17.82
C GLN A 133 4.49 2.85 18.99
N TYR A 134 5.79 3.08 18.80
CA TYR A 134 6.81 2.88 19.82
C TYR A 134 7.02 4.16 20.64
N SER A 135 7.04 4.03 21.97
CA SER A 135 7.17 5.18 22.88
C SER A 135 7.99 4.91 24.15
N SER A 136 8.49 3.68 24.34
CA SER A 136 9.32 3.37 25.50
C SER A 136 10.69 4.02 25.39
N ALA A 137 11.11 4.72 26.45
CA ALA A 137 12.43 5.32 26.55
C ALA A 137 13.53 4.27 26.91
N ASP A 138 13.12 3.17 27.54
CA ASP A 138 14.06 2.12 27.99
C ASP A 138 14.57 1.29 26.80
N GLY A 139 13.69 0.99 25.84
CA GLY A 139 14.03 0.29 24.61
C GLY A 139 14.45 1.22 23.47
N GLY A 140 14.05 0.90 22.24
CA GLY A 140 14.48 1.61 21.03
C GLY A 140 13.72 1.14 19.80
N MET A 141 13.48 2.05 18.87
CA MET A 141 12.85 1.77 17.58
C MET A 141 13.79 2.24 16.46
N TYR A 142 14.16 1.33 15.58
CA TYR A 142 15.14 1.55 14.52
C TYR A 142 14.50 1.33 13.16
N LEU A 143 14.96 2.06 12.15
CA LEU A 143 14.55 1.88 10.75
C LEU A 143 15.77 1.44 9.94
N VAL A 144 15.59 0.41 9.11
CA VAL A 144 16.57 -0.05 8.13
C VAL A 144 15.91 -0.22 6.77
N GLU A 145 16.60 0.13 5.70
CA GLU A 145 16.12 -0.03 4.32
C GLU A 145 16.90 -1.11 3.56
N SER A 146 18.14 -1.38 3.98
CA SER A 146 19.04 -2.30 3.28
C SER A 146 19.89 -3.17 4.21
N PRO A 147 20.57 -4.22 3.69
CA PRO A 147 21.54 -4.99 4.46
C PRO A 147 22.68 -4.12 5.03
N GLU A 148 23.12 -3.09 4.30
CA GLU A 148 24.17 -2.17 4.75
C GLU A 148 23.77 -1.41 6.01
N ASP A 149 22.50 -0.99 6.10
CA ASP A 149 21.97 -0.33 7.31
C ASP A 149 22.02 -1.29 8.51
N VAL A 150 21.67 -2.57 8.30
CA VAL A 150 21.72 -3.60 9.33
C VAL A 150 23.13 -3.77 9.88
N TRP A 151 24.14 -3.81 9.00
CA TRP A 151 25.54 -3.97 9.41
C TRP A 151 26.09 -2.77 10.17
N GLN A 152 25.52 -1.58 9.97
CA GLN A 152 25.90 -0.36 10.69
C GLN A 152 25.09 -0.13 11.96
N LEU A 153 24.00 -0.88 12.16
CA LEU A 153 23.06 -0.67 13.25
C LEU A 153 23.66 -1.03 14.62
N GLN A 154 23.49 -0.11 15.57
CA GLN A 154 23.80 -0.32 16.98
C GLN A 154 22.51 -0.37 17.78
N VAL A 155 22.33 -1.45 18.54
CA VAL A 155 21.22 -1.65 19.48
C VAL A 155 21.77 -1.81 20.90
N LYS A 156 20.93 -1.63 21.93
CA LYS A 156 21.34 -1.71 23.34
C LYS A 156 21.47 -3.16 23.83
N ASP A 157 20.56 -4.04 23.43
CA ASP A 157 20.47 -5.44 23.83
C ASP A 157 20.12 -6.36 22.65
N GLU A 158 21.15 -6.92 22.02
CA GLU A 158 21.02 -7.86 20.89
C GLU A 158 20.33 -9.19 21.27
N SER A 159 20.22 -9.51 22.56
CA SER A 159 19.56 -10.74 23.05
C SER A 159 18.04 -10.62 23.18
N ASN A 160 17.52 -9.39 23.11
CA ASN A 160 16.11 -9.08 23.30
C ASN A 160 15.64 -8.05 22.26
N LEU A 161 15.63 -8.50 21.00
CA LEU A 161 15.38 -7.68 19.83
C LEU A 161 14.29 -8.32 18.96
N CYS A 162 13.43 -7.50 18.37
CA CYS A 162 12.46 -7.96 17.40
C CYS A 162 12.47 -7.15 16.10
N PHE A 163 11.90 -7.70 15.03
CA PHE A 163 11.71 -6.96 13.78
C PHE A 163 10.31 -7.09 13.21
N MET A 164 9.94 -6.06 12.45
CA MET A 164 8.70 -5.96 11.67
C MET A 164 9.05 -5.42 10.28
N THR A 165 8.13 -5.53 9.33
CA THR A 165 8.33 -4.98 7.98
C THR A 165 7.15 -4.12 7.53
N GLN A 166 7.42 -3.14 6.69
CA GLN A 166 6.38 -2.45 5.91
C GLN A 166 5.67 -3.46 4.97
N THR A 167 4.38 -3.27 4.75
CA THR A 167 3.51 -4.24 4.06
C THR A 167 3.64 -4.25 2.53
N THR A 168 4.28 -3.23 1.96
CA THR A 168 4.37 -2.97 0.50
C THR A 168 5.77 -3.14 -0.09
N LEU A 169 6.71 -3.74 0.65
CA LEU A 169 8.09 -3.90 0.20
C LEU A 169 8.26 -4.92 -0.92
N SER A 170 9.41 -4.85 -1.58
CA SER A 170 9.92 -5.92 -2.45
C SER A 170 10.16 -7.17 -1.61
N VAL A 171 9.54 -8.30 -1.97
CA VAL A 171 9.71 -9.56 -1.22
C VAL A 171 11.16 -10.00 -1.26
N ASP A 172 11.81 -9.89 -2.43
CA ASP A 172 13.18 -10.38 -2.62
C ASP A 172 14.20 -9.51 -1.86
N ASP A 173 14.04 -8.17 -1.90
CA ASP A 173 14.95 -7.26 -1.18
C ASP A 173 14.76 -7.40 0.33
N THR A 174 13.52 -7.58 0.79
CA THR A 174 13.22 -7.76 2.21
C THR A 174 13.85 -9.03 2.77
N TYR A 175 13.87 -10.12 1.99
CA TYR A 175 14.58 -11.33 2.41
C TYR A 175 16.08 -11.10 2.60
N ALA A 176 16.72 -10.32 1.71
CA ALA A 176 18.13 -9.98 1.88
C ALA A 176 18.39 -9.19 3.18
N VAL A 177 17.50 -8.27 3.55
CA VAL A 177 17.60 -7.53 4.82
C VAL A 177 17.35 -8.45 6.03
N ILE A 178 16.37 -9.35 5.95
CA ILE A 178 16.07 -10.31 7.03
C ILE A 178 17.22 -11.29 7.23
N ASP A 179 17.85 -11.76 6.16
CA ASP A 179 19.01 -12.64 6.24
C ASP A 179 20.18 -11.93 6.91
N ALA A 180 20.46 -10.67 6.55
CA ALA A 180 21.46 -9.84 7.23
C ALA A 180 21.11 -9.62 8.71
N LEU A 181 19.83 -9.38 9.05
CA LEU A 181 19.38 -9.23 10.45
C LEU A 181 19.62 -10.50 11.25
N ARG A 182 19.32 -11.67 10.69
CA ARG A 182 19.50 -12.96 11.37
C ARG A 182 20.98 -13.33 11.50
N GLU A 183 21.81 -12.97 10.53
CA GLU A 183 23.26 -13.15 10.61
C GLU A 183 23.86 -12.24 11.67
N ARG A 184 23.47 -10.96 11.69
CA ARG A 184 24.00 -9.95 12.62
C ARG A 184 23.47 -10.10 14.05
N PHE A 185 22.19 -10.47 14.20
CA PHE A 185 21.48 -10.61 15.47
C PHE A 185 20.81 -11.98 15.57
N PRO A 186 21.55 -13.06 15.90
CA PRO A 186 21.02 -14.43 15.85
C PRO A 186 19.83 -14.73 16.76
N GLN A 187 19.58 -13.91 17.78
CA GLN A 187 18.45 -14.04 18.72
C GLN A 187 17.23 -13.19 18.33
N ILE A 188 17.30 -12.44 17.21
CA ILE A 188 16.21 -11.56 16.79
C ILE A 188 14.93 -12.34 16.52
N VAL A 189 13.82 -11.85 17.06
CA VAL A 189 12.50 -12.45 16.89
C VAL A 189 11.71 -11.68 15.84
N GLY A 190 11.11 -12.38 14.89
CA GLY A 190 10.21 -11.77 13.92
C GLY A 190 9.05 -12.69 13.54
N PRO A 191 8.22 -12.27 12.57
CA PRO A 191 7.23 -13.16 11.98
C PRO A 191 7.89 -14.38 11.32
N ARG A 192 7.10 -15.41 10.99
CA ARG A 192 7.61 -16.63 10.32
C ARG A 192 8.38 -16.33 9.03
N LYS A 193 7.99 -15.26 8.32
CA LYS A 193 8.66 -14.74 7.13
C LYS A 193 8.88 -13.24 7.28
N ASP A 194 7.84 -12.46 7.03
CA ASP A 194 7.79 -11.00 7.04
C ASP A 194 6.34 -10.56 7.31
N ASP A 195 6.08 -9.25 7.32
CA ASP A 195 4.75 -8.67 7.39
C ASP A 195 4.27 -8.10 6.04
N ILE A 196 4.91 -8.48 4.93
CA ILE A 196 4.46 -8.13 3.58
C ILE A 196 3.09 -8.75 3.36
N CYS A 197 2.12 -7.93 2.97
CA CYS A 197 0.75 -8.39 2.86
C CYS A 197 0.54 -9.32 1.66
N TYR A 198 -0.53 -10.13 1.72
CA TYR A 198 -0.88 -11.07 0.65
C TYR A 198 -0.97 -10.37 -0.72
N ALA A 199 -1.55 -9.17 -0.75
CA ALA A 199 -1.80 -8.43 -1.99
C ALA A 199 -0.49 -8.03 -2.69
N THR A 200 0.52 -7.60 -1.91
CA THR A 200 1.85 -7.27 -2.42
C THR A 200 2.55 -8.50 -2.95
N THR A 201 2.58 -9.58 -2.15
CA THR A 201 3.22 -10.85 -2.54
C THR A 201 2.61 -11.43 -3.81
N ASN A 202 1.28 -11.48 -3.90
CA ASN A 202 0.58 -12.05 -5.04
C ASN A 202 0.75 -11.21 -6.31
N ARG A 203 0.72 -9.87 -6.21
CA ARG A 203 0.95 -8.99 -7.37
C ARG A 203 2.40 -9.08 -7.86
N GLN A 204 3.37 -9.22 -6.95
CA GLN A 204 4.76 -9.46 -7.32
C GLN A 204 4.94 -10.83 -8.01
N GLU A 205 4.29 -11.89 -7.52
CA GLU A 205 4.25 -13.19 -8.19
C GLU A 205 3.62 -13.09 -9.60
N ALA A 206 2.48 -12.41 -9.72
CA ALA A 206 1.79 -12.24 -10.98
C ALA A 206 2.61 -11.44 -12.01
N VAL A 207 3.30 -10.38 -11.59
CA VAL A 207 4.15 -9.58 -12.50
C VAL A 207 5.44 -10.32 -12.89
N ARG A 208 5.99 -11.22 -12.04
CA ARG A 208 7.08 -12.13 -12.46
C ARG A 208 6.62 -12.99 -13.65
N HIS A 209 5.50 -13.69 -13.50
CA HIS A 209 4.96 -14.54 -14.56
C HIS A 209 4.58 -13.74 -15.82
N LEU A 210 4.06 -12.52 -15.66
CA LEU A 210 3.77 -11.61 -16.77
C LEU A 210 5.06 -11.24 -17.51
N SER A 211 6.12 -10.93 -16.77
CA SER A 211 7.42 -10.53 -17.31
C SER A 211 8.10 -11.67 -18.06
N ASP A 212 7.84 -12.93 -17.74
CA ASP A 212 8.39 -14.06 -18.52
C ASP A 212 7.85 -14.11 -19.96
N LYS A 213 6.68 -13.51 -20.21
CA LYS A 213 5.93 -13.61 -21.47
C LYS A 213 5.81 -12.29 -22.24
N ALA A 214 5.94 -11.16 -21.55
CA ALA A 214 5.82 -9.83 -22.12
C ALA A 214 7.17 -9.27 -22.57
N ASP A 215 7.17 -8.51 -23.67
CA ASP A 215 8.31 -7.73 -24.12
C ASP A 215 8.37 -6.38 -23.39
N VAL A 216 7.18 -5.82 -23.11
CA VAL A 216 6.97 -4.54 -22.42
C VAL A 216 5.90 -4.72 -21.35
N VAL A 217 6.10 -4.14 -20.17
CA VAL A 217 5.16 -4.20 -19.04
C VAL A 217 4.69 -2.80 -18.66
N PHE A 218 3.37 -2.58 -18.68
CA PHE A 218 2.74 -1.40 -18.11
C PHE A 218 2.21 -1.72 -16.71
N VAL A 219 2.61 -0.90 -15.74
CA VAL A 219 2.08 -0.94 -14.39
C VAL A 219 1.22 0.30 -14.17
N VAL A 220 -0.08 0.10 -14.01
CA VAL A 220 -0.99 1.19 -13.68
C VAL A 220 -0.85 1.54 -12.20
N GLY A 221 -0.47 2.78 -11.90
CA GLY A 221 -0.30 3.29 -10.53
C GLY A 221 0.46 4.61 -10.48
N SER A 222 0.25 5.35 -9.39
CA SER A 222 0.89 6.66 -9.19
C SER A 222 2.32 6.54 -8.67
N LYS A 223 3.15 7.56 -8.95
CA LYS A 223 4.58 7.58 -8.57
C LYS A 223 4.83 7.45 -7.07
N ASN A 224 3.93 7.93 -6.22
CA ASN A 224 4.01 7.82 -4.76
C ASN A 224 3.53 6.46 -4.22
N SER A 225 3.06 5.54 -5.05
CA SER A 225 2.65 4.19 -4.63
C SER A 225 3.86 3.26 -4.50
N SER A 226 4.28 2.95 -3.26
CA SER A 226 5.39 2.02 -3.00
C SER A 226 5.19 0.68 -3.71
N ASN A 227 4.03 0.05 -3.55
CA ASN A 227 3.73 -1.25 -4.16
C ASN A 227 3.74 -1.20 -5.71
N SER A 228 3.24 -0.11 -6.32
CA SER A 228 3.24 0.01 -7.79
C SER A 228 4.68 0.13 -8.34
N ASN A 229 5.54 0.88 -7.66
CA ASN A 229 6.96 0.98 -8.02
C ASN A 229 7.64 -0.40 -7.92
N ARG A 230 7.37 -1.18 -6.85
CA ARG A 230 7.92 -2.54 -6.73
C ARG A 230 7.58 -3.43 -7.93
N LEU A 231 6.36 -3.33 -8.47
CA LEU A 231 5.96 -4.12 -9.65
C LEU A 231 6.74 -3.71 -10.91
N ALA A 232 6.92 -2.41 -11.13
CA ALA A 232 7.66 -1.90 -12.29
C ALA A 232 9.15 -2.28 -12.20
N GLU A 233 9.76 -2.11 -11.03
CA GLU A 233 11.15 -2.47 -10.79
C GLU A 233 11.39 -3.97 -10.92
N LEU A 234 10.45 -4.80 -10.48
CA LEU A 234 10.55 -6.25 -10.62
C LEU A 234 10.59 -6.65 -12.11
N ALA A 235 9.72 -6.06 -12.95
CA ALA A 235 9.74 -6.31 -14.39
C ALA A 235 11.05 -5.81 -15.04
N GLN A 236 11.58 -4.67 -14.60
CA GLN A 236 12.88 -4.15 -15.06
C GLN A 236 14.04 -5.07 -14.69
N ARG A 237 14.07 -5.61 -13.46
CA ARG A 237 15.07 -6.58 -13.01
C ARG A 237 14.99 -7.90 -13.78
N ALA A 238 13.82 -8.26 -14.30
CA ALA A 238 13.63 -9.38 -15.23
C ALA A 238 14.08 -9.06 -16.67
N GLY A 239 14.69 -7.89 -16.91
CA GLY A 239 15.22 -7.48 -18.20
C GLY A 239 14.16 -6.98 -19.18
N LYS A 240 12.96 -6.62 -18.70
CA LYS A 240 11.88 -6.09 -19.53
C LYS A 240 11.80 -4.58 -19.46
N ALA A 241 11.40 -3.95 -20.56
CA ALA A 241 11.00 -2.54 -20.51
C ALA A 241 9.73 -2.45 -19.66
N ALA A 242 9.75 -1.66 -18.57
CA ALA A 242 8.59 -1.47 -17.72
C ALA A 242 8.33 -0.01 -17.42
N TYR A 243 7.06 0.38 -17.49
CA TYR A 243 6.61 1.76 -17.35
C TYR A 243 5.53 1.85 -16.28
N LEU A 244 5.79 2.64 -15.24
CA LEU A 244 4.78 3.06 -14.28
C LEU A 244 3.99 4.24 -14.87
N ILE A 245 2.68 4.05 -15.04
CA ILE A 245 1.79 5.03 -15.68
C ILE A 245 0.58 5.33 -14.79
N ASP A 246 0.18 6.59 -14.72
CA ASP A 246 -1.04 7.01 -14.00
C ASP A 246 -2.29 6.76 -14.86
N SER A 247 -2.17 6.84 -16.18
CA SER A 247 -3.28 6.75 -17.13
C SER A 247 -2.86 6.20 -18.50
N SER A 248 -3.84 5.88 -19.34
CA SER A 248 -3.60 5.48 -20.74
C SER A 248 -2.96 6.57 -21.60
N GLU A 249 -3.10 7.84 -21.21
CA GLU A 249 -2.52 8.99 -21.93
C GLU A 249 -1.00 9.05 -21.80
N ASP A 250 -0.43 8.42 -20.76
CA ASP A 250 1.03 8.38 -20.54
C ASP A 250 1.74 7.43 -21.53
N ILE A 251 1.00 6.58 -22.24
CA ILE A 251 1.54 5.57 -23.15
C ILE A 251 2.10 6.24 -24.40
N GLN A 252 3.41 6.10 -24.62
CA GLN A 252 4.07 6.52 -25.85
C GLN A 252 4.12 5.38 -26.87
N GLU A 253 3.74 5.66 -28.12
CA GLU A 253 3.72 4.66 -29.20
C GLU A 253 5.11 4.05 -29.45
N SER A 254 6.17 4.84 -29.26
CA SER A 254 7.56 4.40 -29.39
C SER A 254 7.93 3.27 -28.43
N TRP A 255 7.29 3.18 -27.26
CA TRP A 255 7.53 2.12 -26.30
C TRP A 255 7.02 0.75 -26.77
N LEU A 256 6.13 0.72 -27.76
CA LEU A 256 5.54 -0.50 -28.31
C LEU A 256 6.28 -1.00 -29.56
N ALA A 257 7.29 -0.27 -30.03
CA ALA A 257 7.99 -0.58 -31.27
C ALA A 257 8.63 -1.98 -31.20
N GLY A 258 8.19 -2.88 -32.08
CA GLY A 258 8.69 -4.26 -32.15
C GLY A 258 8.14 -5.22 -31.09
N ALA A 259 7.28 -4.75 -30.16
CA ALA A 259 6.71 -5.60 -29.12
C ALA A 259 5.66 -6.57 -29.70
N SER A 260 5.88 -7.86 -29.49
CA SER A 260 4.92 -8.90 -29.86
C SER A 260 3.90 -9.11 -28.75
N HIS A 261 4.33 -9.03 -27.48
CA HIS A 261 3.51 -9.19 -26.29
C HIS A 261 3.67 -7.99 -25.35
N VAL A 262 2.54 -7.42 -24.92
CA VAL A 262 2.50 -6.34 -23.93
C VAL A 262 1.77 -6.84 -22.70
N GLY A 263 2.44 -6.74 -21.57
CA GLY A 263 1.86 -7.03 -20.27
C GLY A 263 1.24 -5.80 -19.64
N VAL A 264 0.09 -5.95 -19.01
CA VAL A 264 -0.55 -4.92 -18.18
C VAL A 264 -0.81 -5.50 -16.80
N THR A 265 -0.40 -4.77 -15.78
CA THR A 265 -0.75 -5.02 -14.39
C THR A 265 -1.11 -3.69 -13.72
N ALA A 266 -1.53 -3.75 -12.46
CA ALA A 266 -1.94 -2.58 -11.71
C ALA A 266 -1.55 -2.74 -10.23
N GLY A 267 -1.06 -1.67 -9.64
CA GLY A 267 -0.79 -1.62 -8.21
C GLY A 267 -2.06 -1.71 -7.38
N ALA A 268 -1.89 -1.97 -6.08
CA ALA A 268 -2.98 -2.20 -5.14
C ALA A 268 -3.95 -1.02 -4.99
N SER A 269 -3.53 0.20 -5.34
CA SER A 269 -4.32 1.42 -5.24
C SER A 269 -4.98 1.85 -6.57
N ALA A 270 -4.77 1.12 -7.67
CA ALA A 270 -5.25 1.50 -8.98
C ALA A 270 -6.61 0.85 -9.32
N PRO A 271 -7.65 1.64 -9.63
CA PRO A 271 -8.97 1.10 -9.98
C PRO A 271 -8.98 0.44 -11.36
N ASP A 272 -9.83 -0.57 -11.53
CA ASP A 272 -9.90 -1.35 -12.78
C ASP A 272 -10.25 -0.50 -14.00
N ILE A 273 -11.01 0.60 -13.83
CA ILE A 273 -11.33 1.52 -14.93
C ILE A 273 -10.08 2.05 -15.65
N LEU A 274 -8.99 2.33 -14.92
CA LEU A 274 -7.73 2.77 -15.52
C LEU A 274 -7.08 1.63 -16.33
N VAL A 275 -7.17 0.40 -15.85
CA VAL A 275 -6.69 -0.79 -16.57
C VAL A 275 -7.48 -0.98 -17.86
N GLN A 276 -8.81 -0.84 -17.81
CA GLN A 276 -9.66 -0.93 -19.01
C GLN A 276 -9.32 0.16 -20.04
N GLN A 277 -9.06 1.39 -19.58
CA GLN A 277 -8.62 2.49 -20.45
C GLN A 277 -7.25 2.21 -21.08
N VAL A 278 -6.31 1.64 -20.35
CA VAL A 278 -5.01 1.20 -20.88
C VAL A 278 -5.19 0.10 -21.92
N ILE A 279 -6.01 -0.91 -21.64
CA ILE A 279 -6.33 -1.98 -22.61
C ILE A 279 -6.94 -1.39 -23.88
N GLN A 280 -7.87 -0.45 -23.74
CA GLN A 280 -8.53 0.20 -24.86
C GLN A 280 -7.52 1.00 -25.70
N ARG A 281 -6.65 1.77 -25.06
CA ARG A 281 -5.57 2.50 -25.75
C ARG A 281 -4.62 1.54 -26.47
N LEU A 282 -4.24 0.43 -25.86
CA LEU A 282 -3.39 -0.58 -26.51
C LEU A 282 -4.07 -1.24 -27.71
N LYS A 283 -5.41 -1.44 -27.68
CA LYS A 283 -6.17 -1.92 -28.84
C LYS A 283 -6.17 -0.92 -29.99
N GLU A 284 -6.34 0.38 -29.70
CA GLU A 284 -6.24 1.46 -30.69
C GLU A 284 -4.84 1.48 -31.35
N LEU A 285 -3.81 1.10 -30.60
CA LEU A 285 -2.42 0.98 -31.06
C LEU A 285 -2.12 -0.39 -31.72
N GLY A 286 -3.14 -1.16 -32.13
CA GLY A 286 -2.97 -2.44 -32.85
C GLY A 286 -2.86 -3.67 -31.94
N GLY A 287 -3.22 -3.53 -30.66
CA GLY A 287 -3.35 -4.62 -29.71
C GLY A 287 -4.55 -5.53 -30.02
N LYS A 288 -4.37 -6.84 -29.80
CA LYS A 288 -5.46 -7.82 -29.86
C LYS A 288 -6.29 -7.82 -28.57
N VAL A 289 -7.30 -8.68 -28.51
CA VAL A 289 -8.08 -8.93 -27.28
C VAL A 289 -7.13 -9.30 -26.13
N ALA A 290 -7.33 -8.66 -24.98
CA ALA A 290 -6.55 -8.92 -23.77
C ALA A 290 -6.84 -10.31 -23.23
N ILE A 291 -5.78 -11.04 -22.89
CA ILE A 291 -5.86 -12.38 -22.30
C ILE A 291 -5.47 -12.29 -20.84
N GLU A 292 -6.38 -12.69 -19.97
CA GLU A 292 -6.10 -12.81 -18.55
C GLU A 292 -5.26 -14.04 -18.26
N MET A 293 -4.16 -13.84 -17.52
CA MET A 293 -3.30 -14.92 -17.09
C MET A 293 -3.91 -15.64 -15.90
N GLN A 294 -3.61 -16.93 -15.77
CA GLN A 294 -3.94 -17.68 -14.56
C GLN A 294 -3.18 -17.06 -13.38
N GLY A 295 -3.90 -16.87 -12.27
CA GLY A 295 -3.41 -16.21 -11.07
C GLY A 295 -3.85 -16.93 -9.80
N ARG A 296 -3.28 -16.50 -8.68
CA ARG A 296 -3.73 -16.95 -7.36
C ARG A 296 -5.05 -16.26 -7.02
N GLU A 297 -6.02 -17.02 -6.55
CA GLU A 297 -7.31 -16.48 -6.09
C GLU A 297 -7.13 -15.61 -4.82
N GLU A 298 -7.76 -14.44 -4.81
CA GLU A 298 -7.86 -13.56 -3.64
C GLU A 298 -9.33 -13.49 -3.20
N ASN A 299 -9.63 -14.00 -2.00
CA ASN A 299 -11.00 -14.06 -1.45
C ASN A 299 -11.17 -13.30 -0.12
N ILE A 300 -10.14 -12.54 0.28
CA ILE A 300 -10.17 -11.73 1.51
C ILE A 300 -10.95 -10.44 1.23
N VAL A 301 -11.87 -10.12 2.15
CA VAL A 301 -12.63 -8.85 2.16
C VAL A 301 -12.57 -8.26 3.56
N PHE A 302 -12.40 -6.94 3.66
CA PHE A 302 -12.49 -6.22 4.93
C PHE A 302 -13.72 -5.32 4.93
N GLU A 303 -14.64 -5.57 5.85
CA GLU A 303 -15.87 -4.78 5.93
C GLU A 303 -15.61 -3.36 6.45
N VAL A 304 -16.44 -2.41 6.04
CA VAL A 304 -16.50 -1.08 6.63
C VAL A 304 -17.01 -1.12 8.09
N PRO A 305 -16.66 -0.13 8.93
CA PRO A 305 -17.23 0.03 10.26
C PRO A 305 -18.76 0.00 10.23
N LYS A 306 -19.40 -0.52 11.29
CA LYS A 306 -20.86 -0.71 11.33
C LYS A 306 -21.62 0.60 11.18
N GLU A 307 -21.04 1.66 11.72
CA GLU A 307 -21.53 3.04 11.68
C GLU A 307 -21.63 3.60 10.26
N LEU A 308 -20.90 3.01 9.30
CA LEU A 308 -20.89 3.39 7.88
C LEU A 308 -21.62 2.38 6.99
N ARG A 309 -22.27 1.37 7.57
CA ARG A 309 -23.13 0.45 6.82
C ARG A 309 -24.49 1.10 6.64
N VAL A 310 -24.93 1.23 5.39
CA VAL A 310 -26.32 1.58 5.11
C VAL A 310 -27.13 0.31 5.27
N ASP A 311 -28.10 0.28 6.19
CA ASP A 311 -29.13 -0.76 6.17
C ASP A 311 -29.88 -0.62 4.86
N VAL A 312 -29.63 -1.54 3.93
CA VAL A 312 -30.51 -1.74 2.78
C VAL A 312 -31.80 -2.31 3.36
N LYS A 313 -32.71 -1.47 3.83
CA LYS A 313 -34.11 -1.85 3.92
C LYS A 313 -34.54 -2.14 2.49
N GLN A 314 -34.60 -3.43 2.13
CA GLN A 314 -35.40 -3.88 1.01
C GLN A 314 -36.79 -3.29 1.23
N ILE A 315 -37.16 -2.34 0.39
CA ILE A 315 -38.55 -1.93 0.26
C ILE A 315 -39.19 -3.07 -0.52
N ASP A 316 -40.05 -3.84 0.17
CA ASP A 316 -40.88 -4.90 -0.39
C ASP A 316 -41.72 -4.42 -1.59
#